data_AF-A0A7Y3GUS9-F1
#
_entry.id   AF-A0A7Y3GUS9-F1
#
_cell.length_a   1.000
_cell.length_b   1.000
_cell.length_c   1.000
_cell.angle_alpha   90.00
_cell.angle_beta   90.00
_cell.angle_gamma   90.00
#
_symmetry.space_group_name_H-M   'P 1'
#
loop_
_entity.id
_entity.type
_entity.pdbx_description
1 polymer ?
#
loop_
_entity_poly.entity_id
_entity_poly.type
_entity_poly.pdbx_seq_one_letter_code
_entity_poly.pdbx_strand_id
1 'polypeptide(L)' 'TDLCRDICSVEYGNPCESFCPAAVYEMVDDADNPGKQKLFIHHENCVHCKTCDIADPYQIITWTPPEGGEGPDYTNM' A
#
# COMPACT_ATOMS: atom_id res chain seq x y z
N THR A 1 4.45 -18.53 -0.18
CA THR A 1 3.16 -17.93 -0.55
C THR A 1 3.25 -16.46 -0.21
N ASP A 2 2.94 -15.60 -1.17
CA ASP A 2 2.88 -14.16 -0.99
C ASP A 2 1.47 -13.79 -0.53
N LEU A 3 1.32 -13.15 0.63
CA LEU A 3 0.00 -12.83 1.18
C LEU A 3 -0.79 -11.87 0.27
N CYS A 4 -0.13 -10.86 -0.29
CA CYS A 4 -0.79 -9.83 -1.10
C CYS A 4 -1.25 -10.40 -2.44
N ARG A 5 -0.38 -11.14 -3.13
CA ARG A 5 -0.71 -11.76 -4.42
C ARG A 5 -1.62 -12.98 -4.28
N ASP A 6 -1.30 -13.90 -3.39
CA ASP A 6 -1.87 -15.26 -3.44
C ASP A 6 -3.13 -15.43 -2.57
N ILE A 7 -3.35 -14.57 -1.57
CA ILE A 7 -4.45 -14.70 -0.59
C ILE A 7 -5.35 -13.46 -0.60
N CYS A 8 -4.78 -12.28 -0.37
CA CYS A 8 -5.51 -11.01 -0.26
C CYS A 8 -6.28 -10.64 -1.53
N SER A 9 -5.71 -10.92 -2.70
CA SER A 9 -6.36 -10.74 -4.01
C SER A 9 -7.66 -11.54 -4.15
N VAL A 10 -7.70 -12.75 -3.59
CA VAL A 10 -8.84 -13.66 -3.69
C VAL A 10 -9.88 -13.37 -2.60
N GLU A 11 -9.44 -13.12 -1.36
CA GLU A 11 -10.34 -12.91 -0.23
C GLU A 11 -10.98 -11.52 -0.22
N TYR A 12 -10.22 -10.48 -0.58
CA TYR A 12 -10.65 -9.09 -0.45
C TYR A 12 -10.40 -8.24 -1.70
N GLY A 13 -9.75 -8.76 -2.74
CA GLY A 13 -9.46 -8.01 -3.96
C GLY A 13 -8.40 -6.92 -3.78
N ASN A 14 -7.37 -7.15 -2.95
CA ASN A 14 -6.31 -6.17 -2.66
C ASN A 14 -6.85 -4.79 -2.23
N PRO A 15 -7.59 -4.69 -1.11
CA PRO A 15 -8.25 -3.46 -0.69
C PRO A 15 -7.28 -2.31 -0.39
N CYS A 16 -5.98 -2.60 -0.23
CA CYS A 16 -4.94 -1.59 -0.07
C CYS A 16 -4.83 -0.61 -1.24
N GLU A 17 -5.18 -1.04 -2.46
CA GLU A 17 -5.26 -0.16 -3.63
C GLU A 17 -6.46 0.80 -3.56
N SER A 18 -7.49 0.45 -2.78
CA SER A 18 -8.74 1.21 -2.68
C SER A 18 -8.82 2.11 -1.43
N PHE A 19 -8.41 1.61 -0.26
CA PHE A 19 -8.50 2.40 0.98
C PHE A 19 -7.39 3.46 1.06
N CYS A 20 -6.30 3.31 0.31
CA CYS A 20 -5.20 4.25 0.34
C CYS A 20 -5.58 5.50 -0.46
N PRO A 21 -5.66 6.68 0.17
CA PRO A 21 -6.09 7.89 -0.52
C PRO A 21 -5.03 8.46 -1.49
N ALA A 22 -3.84 7.88 -1.53
CA ALA A 22 -2.69 8.42 -2.25
C ALA A 22 -1.98 7.39 -3.14
N ALA A 23 -2.62 6.27 -3.47
CA ALA A 23 -2.05 5.24 -4.36
C ALA A 23 -0.63 4.79 -3.94
N VAL A 24 -0.41 4.58 -2.64
CA VAL A 24 0.85 4.06 -2.10
C VAL A 24 1.05 2.59 -2.46
N TYR A 25 -0.03 1.83 -2.58
CA TYR A 25 -0.01 0.40 -2.87
C TYR A 25 -0.51 0.15 -4.29
N GLU A 26 0.27 -0.59 -5.08
CA GLU A 26 -0.08 -0.97 -6.45
C GLU A 26 0.34 -2.42 -6.73
N MET A 27 -0.55 -3.21 -7.32
CA MET A 27 -0.23 -4.56 -7.80
C MET A 27 0.32 -4.49 -9.23
N VAL A 28 1.65 -4.56 -9.36
CA VAL A 28 2.36 -4.49 -10.66
C VAL A 28 2.71 -5.88 -11.19
N ASP A 29 2.90 -6.02 -12.49
CA ASP A 29 3.37 -7.29 -13.08
C ASP A 29 4.76 -7.68 -12.53
N ASP A 30 4.92 -8.96 -12.19
CA ASP A 30 6.17 -9.48 -11.68
C ASP A 30 7.06 -9.98 -12.83
N ALA A 31 8.09 -9.20 -13.16
CA ALA A 31 9.04 -9.51 -14.23
C ALA A 31 9.76 -10.87 -14.04
N ASP A 32 9.97 -11.30 -12.79
CA ASP A 32 10.64 -12.56 -12.47
C ASP A 32 9.67 -13.76 -12.50
N ASN A 33 8.36 -13.51 -12.49
CA ASN A 33 7.32 -14.53 -12.44
C ASN A 33 6.19 -14.21 -13.44
N PRO A 34 6.33 -14.56 -14.73
CA PRO A 34 5.36 -14.23 -15.76
C PRO A 34 3.92 -14.66 -15.42
N GLY A 35 2.97 -13.74 -15.62
CA GLY A 35 1.55 -13.97 -15.33
C GLY A 35 1.15 -13.81 -13.85
N LYS A 36 2.08 -13.35 -13.01
CA LYS A 36 1.82 -13.01 -11.61
C LYS A 36 2.04 -11.51 -11.38
N GLN A 37 1.36 -10.98 -10.37
CA GLN A 37 1.57 -9.62 -9.88
C GLN A 37 2.36 -9.62 -8.56
N LYS A 38 2.98 -8.50 -8.21
CA LYS A 38 3.60 -8.25 -6.91
C LYS A 38 3.18 -6.88 -6.41
N LEU A 39 3.14 -6.73 -5.10
CA LEU A 39 2.90 -5.43 -4.49
C LEU A 39 4.15 -4.55 -4.66
N PHE A 40 3.97 -3.38 -5.27
CA PHE A 40 4.93 -2.27 -5.23
C PHE A 40 4.40 -1.20 -4.27
N ILE A 41 5.32 -0.56 -3.53
CA ILE A 41 4.98 0.45 -2.52
C ILE A 41 5.62 1.78 -2.93
N HIS A 42 4.79 2.70 -3.44
CA HIS A 42 5.15 4.10 -3.75
C HIS A 42 5.12 4.94 -2.47
N HIS A 43 6.09 4.71 -1.58
CA HIS A 43 6.12 5.35 -0.26
C HIS A 43 6.20 6.88 -0.33
N GLU A 44 6.74 7.42 -1.42
CA GLU A 44 6.85 8.85 -1.71
C GLU A 44 5.48 9.52 -1.81
N ASN A 45 4.42 8.77 -2.17
CA ASN A 45 3.06 9.29 -2.23
C ASN A 45 2.37 9.38 -0.86
N CYS A 46 2.99 8.85 0.21
CA CYS A 46 2.32 8.71 1.50
C CYS A 46 1.93 10.07 2.11
N VAL A 47 0.63 10.24 2.38
CA VAL A 47 0.07 11.46 3.01
C VAL A 47 -0.11 11.35 4.53
N HIS A 48 0.51 10.35 5.15
CA HIS A 48 0.54 10.13 6.61
C HIS A 48 -0.85 9.94 7.28
N CYS A 49 -1.89 9.58 6.50
CA CYS A 49 -3.26 9.42 7.01
C CYS A 49 -3.47 8.21 7.95
N LYS A 50 -2.55 7.23 7.95
CA LYS A 50 -2.62 5.96 8.70
C LYS A 50 -3.74 5.00 8.31
N THR A 51 -4.53 5.27 7.28
CA THR A 51 -5.63 4.37 6.88
C THR A 51 -5.14 2.95 6.63
N CYS A 52 -3.96 2.76 6.05
CA CYS A 52 -3.39 1.44 5.79
C CYS A 52 -3.06 0.64 7.06
N ASP A 53 -2.65 1.31 8.13
CA ASP A 53 -2.36 0.73 9.44
C ASP A 53 -3.64 0.23 10.14
N ILE A 54 -4.77 0.86 9.83
CA ILE A 54 -6.08 0.60 10.48
C ILE A 54 -6.94 -0.35 9.66
N ALA A 55 -7.01 -0.17 8.34
CA ALA A 55 -7.98 -0.81 7.46
C ALA A 55 -7.47 -2.10 6.80
N ASP A 56 -6.20 -2.46 6.98
CA ASP A 56 -5.67 -3.74 6.49
C ASP A 56 -6.36 -4.91 7.21
N PRO A 57 -7.10 -5.78 6.49
CA PRO A 57 -7.81 -6.91 7.10
C PRO A 57 -6.89 -7.90 7.80
N TYR A 58 -5.61 -7.95 7.43
CA TYR A 58 -4.63 -8.86 8.03
C TYR A 58 -3.81 -8.22 9.15
N GLN A 59 -3.90 -6.89 9.34
CA GLN A 59 -3.14 -6.13 10.34
C GLN A 59 -1.63 -6.40 10.28
N ILE A 60 -1.07 -6.47 9.07
CA ILE A 60 0.36 -6.70 8.81
C ILE A 60 1.10 -5.46 8.30
N ILE A 61 0.38 -4.41 7.94
CA ILE A 61 0.99 -3.10 7.63
C ILE A 61 1.33 -2.44 8.96
N THR A 62 2.59 -2.02 9.12
CA THR A 62 3.03 -1.18 10.25
C THR A 62 3.48 0.16 9.69
N TRP A 63 2.74 1.23 9.99
CA TRP A 63 3.18 2.57 9.63
C TRP A 63 4.25 3.06 10.60
N THR A 64 5.37 3.56 10.07
CA THR A 64 6.41 4.24 10.86
C THR A 64 6.66 5.64 10.29
N PRO A 65 6.98 6.65 11.14
CA PRO A 65 7.33 7.97 10.65
C PRO A 65 8.54 7.91 9.69
N PRO A 66 8.48 8.58 8.54
CA PRO A 66 9.63 8.75 7.66
C PRO A 66 10.59 9.83 8.18
N GLU A 67 11.58 10.20 7.37
CA GLU A 67 12.51 11.28 7.71
C GLU A 67 11.79 12.63 7.90
N GLY A 68 12.34 13.48 8.77
CA GLY A 68 11.75 14.77 9.08
C GLY A 68 11.79 15.71 7.88
N GLY A 69 10.63 16.25 7.49
CA GLY A 69 10.47 17.10 6.31
C GLY A 69 9.87 16.38 5.10
N GLU A 70 9.69 15.06 5.17
CA GLU A 70 8.93 14.30 4.19
C GLU A 70 7.42 14.34 4.45
N GLY A 71 6.65 14.03 3.41
CA GLY A 71 5.19 13.97 3.45
C GLY A 71 4.51 15.20 2.84
N PRO A 72 3.19 15.34 3.06
CA PRO A 72 2.36 16.33 2.38
C PRO A 72 2.59 17.75 2.88
N ASP A 73 2.68 18.71 1.96
CA ASP A 73 2.64 20.15 2.25
C ASP A 73 1.20 20.66 2.18
N TYR A 74 0.60 20.88 3.35
CA TYR A 74 -0.76 21.38 3.49
C TYR A 74 -0.77 22.91 3.63
N THR A 75 -0.47 23.64 2.54
CA THR A 75 -0.45 25.12 2.57
C THR A 75 -1.84 25.75 2.60
N ASN A 76 -2.88 25.07 2.10
CA ASN A 76 -4.25 25.58 1.98
C ASN A 76 -5.32 24.52 2.32
N MET A 77 -5.03 23.58 3.22
CA MET A 77 -6.03 22.64 3.75
C MET A 77 -6.64 23.13 5.06
#